data_AF-A0A318GW09-F1
#
_entry.id   AF-A0A318GW09-F1
#
_cell.length_a   1.000
_cell.length_b   1.000
_cell.length_c   1.000
_cell.angle_alpha   90.00
_cell.angle_beta   90.00
_cell.angle_gamma   90.00
#
_symmetry.space_group_name_H-M   'P 1'
#
loop_
_entity.id
_entity.type
_entity.pdbx_description
1 polymer ?
#
loop_
_entity_poly.entity_id
_entity_poly.type
_entity_poly.pdbx_seq_one_letter_code
_entity_poly.pdbx_strand_id
1 'polypeptide(L)'
;MEPITEGTLQLTFNPGWHAIQFDKTPWYAVSHLNAHGVMAMDVTARGPDGHHWWIEIKDCVGYEADNLPRLAIDPPSEVKATQTWANEQGWKGRVEAKRAKMFVADEVLQKVVGTVATLTAAARAPVTDAHAAAVRPFVAACMTGSRWNVVLLLTWNIPDYGRLASRLKTALEQRLRAFDVTCHVVNENITAPTLPWTVGRVTP
;
A
#
# COMPACT_ATOMS: atom_id res chain seq x y z
N MET A 1 18.87 -9.96 -8.46
CA MET A 1 17.48 -9.56 -8.66
C MET A 1 17.51 -8.23 -9.38
N GLU A 2 16.65 -8.04 -10.38
CA GLU A 2 16.53 -6.74 -11.04
C GLU A 2 15.80 -5.74 -10.14
N PRO A 3 16.15 -4.44 -10.19
CA PRO A 3 15.41 -3.43 -9.47
C PRO A 3 13.93 -3.41 -9.87
N ILE A 4 13.05 -3.11 -8.91
CA ILE A 4 11.63 -2.89 -9.17
C ILE A 4 11.42 -1.42 -9.52
N THR A 5 10.85 -1.15 -10.69
CA THR A 5 10.58 0.22 -11.14
C THR A 5 9.08 0.52 -11.16
N GLU A 6 8.68 1.61 -10.51
CA GLU A 6 7.33 2.16 -10.48
C GLU A 6 7.37 3.64 -10.90
N GLY A 7 6.91 3.94 -12.11
CA GLY A 7 7.12 5.27 -12.70
C GLY A 7 8.61 5.60 -12.77
N THR A 8 9.02 6.71 -12.16
CA THR A 8 10.44 7.11 -12.09
C THR A 8 11.17 6.55 -10.87
N LEU A 9 10.47 5.89 -9.94
CA LEU A 9 11.07 5.33 -8.74
C LEU A 9 11.61 3.94 -9.00
N GLN A 10 12.79 3.66 -8.45
CA GLN A 10 13.44 2.36 -8.55
C GLN A 10 13.83 1.85 -7.15
N LEU A 11 13.31 0.69 -6.78
CA LEU A 11 13.62 0.00 -5.53
C LEU A 11 14.64 -1.10 -5.81
N THR A 12 15.77 -1.05 -5.11
CA THR A 12 16.82 -2.08 -5.20
C THR A 12 16.91 -2.83 -3.88
N PHE A 13 16.57 -4.12 -3.88
CA PHE A 13 16.62 -4.97 -2.70
C PHE A 13 18.01 -5.59 -2.49
N ASN A 14 18.37 -5.82 -1.23
CA ASN A 14 19.59 -6.51 -0.85
C ASN A 14 19.65 -7.93 -1.45
N PRO A 15 20.85 -8.50 -1.66
CA PRO A 15 20.99 -9.88 -2.14
C PRO A 15 20.24 -10.89 -1.27
N GLY A 16 19.67 -11.92 -1.90
CA GLY A 16 18.93 -13.00 -1.23
C GLY A 16 17.47 -12.68 -0.91
N TRP A 17 17.01 -11.44 -1.12
CA TRP A 17 15.60 -11.11 -1.08
C TRP A 17 14.87 -11.66 -2.31
N HIS A 18 13.57 -11.93 -2.15
CA HIS A 18 12.62 -12.19 -3.23
C HIS A 18 11.56 -11.08 -3.20
N ALA A 19 11.45 -10.26 -4.25
CA ALA A 19 10.50 -9.15 -4.35
C ALA A 19 9.86 -9.13 -5.74
N ILE A 20 8.59 -8.73 -5.80
CA ILE A 20 7.79 -8.65 -7.03
C ILE A 20 6.87 -7.42 -7.01
N GLN A 21 6.54 -6.88 -8.19
CA GLN A 21 5.40 -5.97 -8.36
C GLN A 21 4.12 -6.80 -8.31
N PHE A 22 3.48 -6.86 -7.15
CA PHE A 22 2.42 -7.83 -6.88
C PHE A 22 1.16 -7.52 -7.70
N ASP A 23 0.77 -6.25 -7.77
CA ASP A 23 -0.37 -5.74 -8.54
C ASP A 23 -0.17 -5.83 -10.07
N LYS A 24 1.04 -6.15 -10.53
CA LYS A 24 1.37 -6.41 -11.95
C LYS A 24 1.57 -7.90 -12.25
N THR A 25 1.39 -8.78 -11.28
CA THR A 25 1.52 -10.22 -11.52
C THR A 25 0.39 -10.74 -12.41
N PRO A 26 0.68 -11.76 -13.26
CA PRO A 26 -0.38 -12.48 -13.96
C PRO A 26 -1.44 -13.04 -13.01
N TRP A 27 -1.04 -13.51 -11.82
CA TRP A 27 -1.97 -14.00 -10.79
C TRP A 27 -3.03 -12.97 -10.41
N TYR A 28 -2.61 -11.73 -10.14
CA TYR A 28 -3.53 -10.65 -9.83
C TYR A 28 -4.37 -10.26 -11.06
N ALA A 29 -3.77 -10.20 -12.24
CA ALA A 29 -4.48 -9.85 -13.48
C ALA A 29 -5.58 -10.86 -13.87
N VAL A 30 -5.28 -12.17 -13.87
CA VAL A 30 -6.23 -13.22 -14.31
C VAL A 30 -7.38 -13.42 -13.33
N SER A 31 -7.21 -13.01 -12.08
CA SER A 31 -8.23 -13.15 -11.05
C SER A 31 -9.41 -12.18 -11.22
N HIS A 32 -9.30 -11.20 -12.13
CA HIS A 32 -10.26 -10.10 -12.33
C HIS A 32 -10.65 -9.34 -11.04
N LEU A 33 -9.90 -9.52 -9.95
CA LEU A 33 -10.21 -8.97 -8.63
C LEU A 33 -10.26 -7.43 -8.65
N ASN A 34 -9.39 -6.80 -9.45
CA ASN A 34 -9.41 -5.36 -9.67
C ASN A 34 -10.73 -4.86 -10.27
N ALA A 35 -11.34 -5.60 -11.21
CA ALA A 35 -12.63 -5.23 -11.80
C ALA A 35 -13.78 -5.24 -10.76
N HIS A 36 -13.57 -5.92 -9.64
CA HIS A 36 -14.49 -5.97 -8.51
C HIS A 36 -14.05 -5.09 -7.33
N GLY A 37 -13.10 -4.19 -7.54
CA GLY A 37 -12.65 -3.21 -6.54
C GLY A 37 -11.73 -3.77 -5.46
N VAL A 38 -11.23 -5.00 -5.62
CA VAL A 38 -10.19 -5.53 -4.72
C VAL A 38 -8.85 -4.91 -5.11
N MET A 39 -8.18 -4.30 -4.14
CA MET A 39 -6.88 -3.66 -4.33
C MET A 39 -5.74 -4.57 -3.87
N ALA A 40 -4.54 -4.37 -4.40
CA ALA A 40 -3.34 -5.07 -3.96
C ALA A 40 -2.19 -4.11 -3.69
N MET A 41 -1.25 -4.54 -2.86
CA MET A 41 0.01 -3.84 -2.62
C MET A 41 0.80 -3.75 -3.92
N ASP A 42 1.53 -2.64 -4.10
CA ASP A 42 2.35 -2.46 -5.31
C ASP A 42 3.51 -3.46 -5.31
N VAL A 43 4.22 -3.59 -4.18
CA VAL A 43 5.36 -4.50 -4.04
C VAL A 43 5.22 -5.39 -2.82
N THR A 44 5.53 -6.68 -2.99
CA THR A 44 5.72 -7.62 -1.87
C THR A 44 7.11 -8.20 -1.93
N ALA A 45 7.81 -8.20 -0.80
CA ALA A 45 9.16 -8.72 -0.66
C ALA A 45 9.27 -9.68 0.54
N ARG A 46 10.16 -10.66 0.42
CA ARG A 46 10.50 -11.65 1.44
C ARG A 46 12.02 -11.80 1.53
N GLY A 47 12.55 -11.67 2.74
CA GLY A 47 13.97 -11.84 3.04
C GLY A 47 14.35 -13.30 3.30
N PRO A 48 15.66 -13.61 3.32
CA PRO A 48 16.18 -14.95 3.65
C PRO A 48 15.89 -15.35 5.10
N ASP A 49 15.70 -14.38 6.00
CA ASP A 49 15.27 -14.54 7.39
C ASP A 49 13.76 -14.79 7.53
N GLY A 50 13.02 -14.84 6.42
CA GLY A 50 11.57 -15.00 6.39
C GLY A 50 10.81 -13.71 6.72
N HIS A 51 11.48 -12.55 6.87
CA HIS A 51 10.79 -11.28 7.07
C HIS A 51 10.09 -10.83 5.79
N HIS A 52 8.88 -10.32 5.92
CA HIS A 52 8.11 -9.80 4.80
C HIS A 52 8.02 -8.27 4.84
N TRP A 53 8.07 -7.65 3.66
CA TRP A 53 7.95 -6.21 3.47
C TRP A 53 6.98 -5.93 2.33
N TRP A 54 5.86 -5.31 2.65
CA TRP A 54 4.80 -4.98 1.72
C TRP A 54 4.75 -3.47 1.56
N ILE A 55 4.91 -2.99 0.33
CA ILE A 55 5.21 -1.59 0.06
C ILE A 55 4.12 -1.03 -0.84
N GLU A 56 3.50 0.04 -0.37
CA GLU A 56 2.67 0.92 -1.16
C GLU A 56 3.50 2.14 -1.58
N ILE A 57 3.47 2.47 -2.86
CA ILE A 57 4.25 3.55 -3.46
C ILE A 57 3.31 4.68 -3.86
N LYS A 58 3.57 5.88 -3.34
CA LYS A 58 2.92 7.14 -3.74
C LYS A 58 4.00 8.12 -4.16
N ASP A 59 4.22 8.21 -5.48
CA ASP A 59 5.09 9.26 -6.03
C ASP A 59 4.28 10.58 -6.11
N CYS A 60 4.47 11.49 -5.16
CA CYS A 60 3.73 12.75 -5.12
C CYS A 60 4.57 13.94 -5.59
N VAL A 61 5.82 13.74 -5.99
CA VAL A 61 6.68 14.82 -6.50
C VAL A 61 6.04 15.46 -7.74
N GLY A 62 5.79 16.77 -7.66
CA GLY A 62 5.11 17.54 -8.71
C GLY A 62 3.58 17.44 -8.72
N TYR A 63 2.99 16.62 -7.84
CA TYR A 63 1.54 16.41 -7.69
C TYR A 63 1.10 16.53 -6.23
N GLU A 64 1.83 17.30 -5.42
CA GLU A 64 1.64 17.41 -3.98
C GLU A 64 0.24 17.98 -3.64
N ALA A 65 -0.17 19.04 -4.34
CA ALA A 65 -1.47 19.68 -4.12
C ALA A 65 -2.64 18.70 -4.34
N ASP A 66 -2.56 17.88 -5.39
CA ASP A 66 -3.59 16.90 -5.74
C ASP A 66 -3.66 15.72 -4.76
N ASN A 67 -2.55 15.43 -4.08
CA ASN A 67 -2.46 14.34 -3.10
C ASN A 67 -2.74 14.81 -1.67
N LEU A 68 -2.62 16.10 -1.36
CA LEU A 68 -2.86 16.65 -0.03
C LEU A 68 -4.22 16.22 0.58
N PRO A 69 -5.34 16.24 -0.18
CA PRO A 69 -6.63 15.79 0.36
C PRO A 69 -6.66 14.33 0.77
N ARG A 70 -5.71 13.49 0.32
CA ARG A 70 -5.61 12.07 0.68
C ARG A 70 -4.68 11.83 1.87
N LEU A 71 -3.94 12.85 2.30
CA LEU A 71 -2.99 12.74 3.41
C LEU A 71 -3.52 13.31 4.73
N ALA A 72 -4.62 14.07 4.68
CA ALA A 72 -5.31 14.55 5.87
C ALA A 72 -6.30 13.51 6.40
N ILE A 73 -6.28 13.23 7.70
CA ILE A 73 -7.24 12.30 8.34
C ILE A 73 -8.67 12.85 8.29
N ASP A 74 -8.83 14.17 8.40
CA ASP A 74 -10.14 14.83 8.33
C ASP A 74 -10.60 15.00 6.88
N PRO A 75 -11.89 14.77 6.59
CA PRO A 75 -12.43 15.03 5.26
C PRO A 75 -12.22 16.50 4.84
N PRO A 76 -11.91 16.76 3.56
CA PRO A 76 -11.88 18.10 2.99
C PRO A 76 -13.19 18.85 3.23
N SER A 77 -13.14 20.18 3.22
CA SER A 77 -14.30 21.05 3.43
C SER A 77 -15.43 20.79 2.43
N GLU A 78 -15.08 20.41 1.20
CA GLU A 78 -15.99 20.11 0.10
C GLU A 78 -16.87 18.90 0.41
N VAL A 79 -16.30 17.88 1.08
CA VAL A 79 -17.05 16.70 1.54
C VAL A 79 -18.06 17.11 2.60
N LYS A 80 -17.66 17.96 3.55
CA LYS A 80 -18.56 18.47 4.59
C LYS A 80 -19.68 19.32 3.99
N ALA A 81 -19.36 20.22 3.06
CA ALA A 81 -20.33 21.06 2.37
C ALA A 81 -21.34 20.21 1.57
N THR A 82 -20.85 19.18 0.87
CA THR A 82 -21.70 18.27 0.11
C THR A 82 -22.61 17.44 1.03
N GLN A 83 -22.11 16.99 2.18
CA GLN A 83 -22.94 16.29 3.16
C GLN A 83 -24.03 17.20 3.73
N THR A 84 -23.71 18.47 4.04
CA THR A 84 -24.69 19.45 4.49
C THR A 84 -25.77 19.67 3.44
N TRP A 85 -25.38 19.93 2.20
CA TRP A 85 -26.30 20.10 1.08
C TRP A 85 -27.20 18.87 0.90
N ALA A 86 -26.65 17.65 0.93
CA ALA A 86 -27.43 16.41 0.80
C ALA A 86 -28.46 16.26 1.94
N ASN A 87 -28.09 16.66 3.16
CA ASN A 87 -29.01 16.67 4.29
C ASN A 87 -30.15 17.69 4.10
N GLU A 88 -29.86 18.87 3.55
CA GLU A 88 -30.86 19.91 3.23
C GLU A 88 -31.84 19.45 2.14
N GLN A 89 -31.42 18.56 1.23
CA GLN A 89 -32.31 17.90 0.26
C GLN A 89 -33.18 16.79 0.89
N GLY A 90 -33.09 16.56 2.20
CA GLY A 90 -33.84 15.51 2.90
C GLY A 90 -33.25 14.11 2.74
N TRP A 91 -32.00 13.98 2.30
CA TRP A 91 -31.35 12.67 2.08
C TRP A 91 -30.53 12.19 3.27
N LYS A 92 -30.70 12.81 4.43
CA LYS A 92 -30.02 12.42 5.66
C LYS A 92 -30.27 10.93 5.96
N GLY A 93 -29.20 10.17 6.16
CA GLY A 93 -29.25 8.72 6.40
C GLY A 93 -29.49 7.86 5.15
N ARG A 94 -29.67 8.47 3.97
CA ARG A 94 -29.81 7.79 2.67
C ARG A 94 -28.57 7.93 1.80
N VAL A 95 -27.87 9.07 1.93
CA VAL A 95 -26.67 9.40 1.16
C VAL A 95 -25.57 9.88 2.10
N GLU A 96 -24.35 9.43 1.83
CA GLU A 96 -23.14 9.86 2.51
C GLU A 96 -22.16 10.47 1.49
N ALA A 97 -21.73 11.72 1.73
CA ALA A 97 -20.68 12.33 0.94
C ALA A 97 -19.32 11.75 1.36
N LYS A 98 -18.56 11.28 0.39
CA LYS A 98 -17.21 10.72 0.61
C LYS A 98 -16.19 11.45 -0.25
N ARG A 99 -14.92 11.30 0.12
CA ARG A 99 -13.80 11.76 -0.72
C ARG A 99 -13.83 10.98 -2.04
N ALA A 100 -13.50 11.66 -3.14
CA ALA A 100 -13.34 10.99 -4.43
C ALA A 100 -12.16 10.00 -4.42
N LYS A 101 -11.05 10.37 -3.76
CA LYS A 101 -9.92 9.47 -3.49
C LYS A 101 -9.85 9.19 -2.00
N MET A 102 -9.62 7.94 -1.64
CA MET A 102 -9.53 7.53 -0.23
C MET A 102 -8.40 8.24 0.51
N PHE A 103 -8.57 8.38 1.83
CA PHE A 103 -7.46 8.69 2.71
C PHE A 103 -6.42 7.56 2.59
N VAL A 104 -5.15 7.91 2.46
CA VAL A 104 -4.08 6.98 2.05
C VAL A 104 -3.96 5.78 2.98
N ALA A 105 -4.19 5.94 4.28
CA ALA A 105 -4.12 4.82 5.21
C ALA A 105 -5.30 3.84 5.05
N ASP A 106 -6.49 4.33 4.64
CA ASP A 106 -7.64 3.47 4.33
C ASP A 106 -7.40 2.69 3.03
N GLU A 107 -6.75 3.32 2.04
CA GLU A 107 -6.34 2.66 0.80
C GLU A 107 -5.30 1.56 1.07
N VAL A 108 -4.27 1.84 1.88
CA VAL A 108 -3.28 0.82 2.28
C VAL A 108 -3.96 -0.34 3.00
N LEU A 109 -4.94 -0.08 3.88
CA LEU A 109 -5.73 -1.15 4.50
C LEU A 109 -6.43 -2.02 3.45
N GLN A 110 -7.11 -1.43 2.47
CA GLN A 110 -7.77 -2.18 1.40
C GLN A 110 -6.76 -3.02 0.59
N LYS A 111 -5.60 -2.46 0.30
CA LYS A 111 -4.51 -3.16 -0.41
C LYS A 111 -3.95 -4.33 0.38
N VAL A 112 -3.74 -4.18 1.68
CA VAL A 112 -3.33 -5.28 2.56
C VAL A 112 -4.40 -6.38 2.57
N VAL A 113 -5.68 -6.02 2.79
CA VAL A 113 -6.80 -6.97 2.80
C VAL A 113 -6.86 -7.75 1.48
N GLY A 114 -6.83 -7.06 0.34
CA GLY A 114 -6.93 -7.72 -0.96
C GLY A 114 -5.70 -8.57 -1.29
N THR A 115 -4.51 -8.14 -0.88
CA THR A 115 -3.28 -8.95 -1.02
C THR A 115 -3.35 -10.23 -0.18
N VAL A 116 -3.81 -10.14 1.07
CA VAL A 116 -4.03 -11.32 1.94
C VAL A 116 -5.05 -12.28 1.33
N ALA A 117 -6.20 -11.77 0.86
CA ALA A 117 -7.21 -12.60 0.22
C ALA A 117 -6.66 -13.31 -1.03
N THR A 118 -5.90 -12.59 -1.85
CA THR A 118 -5.30 -13.09 -3.09
C THR A 118 -4.20 -14.13 -2.82
N LEU A 119 -3.38 -13.94 -1.79
CA LEU A 119 -2.38 -14.92 -1.35
C LEU A 119 -3.04 -16.17 -0.76
N THR A 120 -4.13 -16.01 -0.02
CA THR A 120 -4.92 -17.14 0.50
C THR A 120 -5.50 -17.98 -0.63
N ALA A 121 -5.96 -17.34 -1.70
CA ALA A 121 -6.38 -18.04 -2.91
C ALA A 121 -5.20 -18.78 -3.58
N ALA A 122 -4.02 -18.14 -3.68
CA ALA A 122 -2.84 -18.76 -4.27
C ALA A 122 -2.33 -19.99 -3.48
N ALA A 123 -2.48 -19.96 -2.17
CA ALA A 123 -2.16 -21.08 -1.28
C ALA A 123 -3.04 -22.32 -1.54
N ARG A 124 -4.27 -22.10 -2.05
CA ARG A 124 -5.24 -23.16 -2.37
C ARG A 124 -5.15 -23.63 -3.82
N ALA A 125 -4.48 -22.88 -4.69
CA ALA A 125 -4.36 -23.19 -6.11
C ALA A 125 -3.52 -24.46 -6.33
N PRO A 126 -3.82 -25.28 -7.36
CA PRO A 126 -3.05 -26.48 -7.70
C PRO A 126 -1.57 -26.16 -7.86
N VAL A 127 -0.68 -27.04 -7.37
CA VAL A 127 0.77 -26.79 -7.40
C VAL A 127 1.28 -26.50 -8.83
N THR A 128 0.61 -27.04 -9.84
CA THR A 128 0.88 -26.86 -11.27
C THR A 128 0.47 -25.50 -11.84
N ASP A 129 -0.27 -24.68 -11.10
CA ASP A 129 -0.64 -23.33 -11.54
C ASP A 129 0.59 -22.41 -11.51
N ALA A 130 1.05 -22.06 -12.71
CA ALA A 130 2.23 -21.22 -12.90
C ALA A 130 2.02 -19.78 -12.42
N HIS A 131 0.80 -19.25 -12.47
CA HIS A 131 0.51 -17.91 -11.98
C HIS A 131 0.57 -17.88 -10.45
N ALA A 132 -0.02 -18.87 -9.79
CA ALA A 132 0.06 -19.01 -8.33
C ALA A 132 1.50 -19.20 -7.85
N ALA A 133 2.33 -19.94 -8.62
CA ALA A 133 3.72 -20.22 -8.27
C ALA A 133 4.55 -18.94 -8.03
N ALA A 134 4.30 -17.87 -8.79
CA ALA A 134 5.02 -16.60 -8.65
C ALA A 134 4.76 -15.90 -7.31
N VAL A 135 3.55 -16.02 -6.75
CA VAL A 135 3.14 -15.33 -5.53
C VAL A 135 3.19 -16.21 -4.27
N ARG A 136 3.28 -17.54 -4.44
CA ARG A 136 3.39 -18.51 -3.33
C ARG A 136 4.47 -18.22 -2.30
N PRO A 137 5.67 -17.72 -2.66
CA PRO A 137 6.71 -17.39 -1.68
C PRO A 137 6.26 -16.39 -0.62
N PHE A 138 5.21 -15.60 -0.89
CA PHE A 138 4.69 -14.56 0.01
C PHE A 138 3.52 -15.03 0.89
N VAL A 139 2.95 -16.23 0.63
CA VAL A 139 1.83 -16.80 1.41
C VAL A 139 2.14 -16.90 2.89
N ALA A 140 3.39 -17.23 3.23
CA ALA A 140 3.83 -17.37 4.62
C ALA A 140 3.57 -16.09 5.45
N ALA A 141 3.53 -14.91 4.83
CA ALA A 141 3.25 -13.66 5.52
C ALA A 141 1.90 -13.66 6.25
N CYS A 142 0.92 -14.42 5.74
CA CYS A 142 -0.43 -14.53 6.29
C CYS A 142 -0.56 -15.59 7.40
N MET A 143 0.55 -16.25 7.78
CA MET A 143 0.56 -17.34 8.75
C MET A 143 1.01 -16.84 10.14
N THR A 144 0.57 -17.53 11.19
CA THR A 144 0.95 -17.19 12.58
C THR A 144 2.46 -17.20 12.78
N GLY A 145 2.98 -16.19 13.46
CA GLY A 145 4.41 -16.07 13.79
C GLY A 145 5.26 -15.40 12.71
N SER A 146 4.67 -15.04 11.56
CA SER A 146 5.35 -14.29 10.52
C SER A 146 5.61 -12.85 10.95
N ARG A 147 6.80 -12.36 10.63
CA ARG A 147 7.18 -10.96 10.83
C ARG A 147 7.00 -10.23 9.51
N TRP A 148 6.04 -9.32 9.46
CA TRP A 148 5.78 -8.55 8.26
C TRP A 148 5.59 -7.06 8.54
N ASN A 149 6.12 -6.28 7.61
CA ASN A 149 6.17 -4.83 7.66
C ASN A 149 5.30 -4.28 6.53
N VAL A 150 4.49 -3.27 6.82
CA VAL A 150 3.76 -2.50 5.81
C VAL A 150 4.41 -1.13 5.69
N VAL A 151 4.79 -0.75 4.48
CA VAL A 151 5.47 0.50 4.19
C VAL A 151 4.60 1.34 3.27
N LEU A 152 4.38 2.59 3.66
CA LEU A 152 3.96 3.63 2.73
C LEU A 152 5.21 4.41 2.30
N LEU A 153 5.70 4.16 1.08
CA LEU A 153 6.73 4.96 0.43
C LEU A 153 6.04 6.17 -0.20
N LEU A 154 6.14 7.32 0.48
CA LEU A 154 5.53 8.57 0.07
C LEU A 154 6.61 9.56 -0.33
N THR A 155 6.80 9.77 -1.63
CA THR A 155 7.74 10.81 -2.09
C THR A 155 7.11 12.17 -1.90
N TRP A 156 7.70 12.97 -1.03
CA TRP A 156 7.20 14.30 -0.74
C TRP A 156 8.33 15.12 -0.14
N ASN A 157 8.64 16.26 -0.76
CA ASN A 157 9.68 17.17 -0.28
C ASN A 157 9.06 18.40 0.41
N ILE A 158 8.59 18.24 1.65
CA ILE A 158 8.15 19.36 2.51
C ILE A 158 8.96 19.42 3.80
N PRO A 159 9.13 20.63 4.38
CA PRO A 159 9.81 20.80 5.66
C PRO A 159 9.25 19.94 6.80
N ASP A 160 7.93 19.73 6.83
CA ASP A 160 7.22 19.02 7.90
C ASP A 160 6.99 17.51 7.62
N TYR A 161 7.75 16.91 6.70
CA TYR A 161 7.56 15.52 6.32
C TYR A 161 7.57 14.57 7.53
N GLY A 162 8.49 14.74 8.49
CA GLY A 162 8.57 13.88 9.66
C GLY A 162 7.28 13.89 10.52
N ARG A 163 6.64 15.05 10.66
CA ARG A 163 5.36 15.18 11.37
C ARG A 163 4.24 14.50 10.59
N LEU A 164 4.20 14.68 9.27
CA LEU A 164 3.24 14.02 8.39
C LEU A 164 3.41 12.49 8.45
N ALA A 165 4.63 11.99 8.29
CA ALA A 165 4.96 10.57 8.33
C ALA A 165 4.56 9.93 9.67
N SER A 166 4.83 10.59 10.80
CA SER A 166 4.43 10.10 12.12
C SER A 166 2.90 9.99 12.29
N ARG A 167 2.16 10.99 11.79
CA ARG A 167 0.68 10.97 11.79
C ARG A 167 0.13 9.84 10.91
N LEU A 168 0.67 9.69 9.70
CA LEU A 168 0.27 8.63 8.77
C LEU A 168 0.62 7.24 9.32
N LYS A 169 1.79 7.09 9.93
CA LYS A 169 2.20 5.86 10.62
C LYS A 169 1.19 5.48 11.70
N THR A 170 0.84 6.43 12.57
CA THR A 170 -0.16 6.21 13.62
C THR A 170 -1.51 5.80 13.03
N ALA A 171 -1.93 6.45 11.95
CA ALA A 171 -3.17 6.12 11.26
C ALA A 171 -3.16 4.71 10.64
N LEU A 172 -2.04 4.30 10.05
CA LEU A 172 -1.81 2.95 9.52
C LEU A 172 -1.86 1.90 10.64
N GLU A 173 -1.14 2.11 11.75
CA GLU A 173 -1.13 1.18 12.89
C GLU A 173 -2.51 0.97 13.48
N GLN A 174 -3.33 2.02 13.56
CA GLN A 174 -4.71 1.91 14.01
C GLN A 174 -5.57 1.06 13.07
N ARG A 175 -5.43 1.24 11.75
CA ARG A 175 -6.21 0.54 10.72
C ARG A 175 -5.79 -0.91 10.55
N LEU A 176 -4.50 -1.16 10.65
CA LEU A 176 -3.89 -2.46 10.44
C LEU A 176 -3.68 -3.25 11.73
N ARG A 177 -4.23 -2.77 12.86
CA ARG A 177 -4.09 -3.40 14.18
C ARG A 177 -4.45 -4.89 14.19
N ALA A 178 -5.45 -5.30 13.41
CA ALA A 178 -5.87 -6.69 13.33
C ALA A 178 -4.88 -7.61 12.60
N PHE A 179 -3.92 -7.05 11.85
CA PHE A 179 -2.93 -7.79 11.07
C PHE A 179 -1.60 -7.98 11.81
N ASP A 180 -1.43 -7.37 12.99
CA ASP A 180 -0.19 -7.44 13.78
C ASP A 180 1.07 -7.11 12.95
N VAL A 181 0.97 -6.03 12.15
CA VAL A 181 2.05 -5.55 11.28
C VAL A 181 2.83 -4.40 11.94
N THR A 182 4.11 -4.29 11.59
CA THR A 182 4.88 -3.06 11.83
C THR A 182 4.69 -2.11 10.67
N CYS A 183 4.24 -0.88 10.94
CA CYS A 183 4.00 0.12 9.89
C CYS A 183 5.15 1.13 9.79
N HIS A 184 5.51 1.49 8.57
CA HIS A 184 6.51 2.50 8.26
C HIS A 184 5.97 3.51 7.26
N VAL A 185 6.38 4.78 7.39
CA VAL A 185 6.13 5.82 6.39
C VAL A 185 7.47 6.47 6.07
N VAL A 186 7.94 6.27 4.84
CA VAL A 186 9.31 6.60 4.41
C VAL A 186 9.26 7.36 3.09
N ASN A 187 10.32 8.12 2.79
CA ASN A 187 10.50 8.74 1.47
C ASN A 187 11.89 8.36 0.94
N GLU A 188 12.30 8.99 -0.15
CA GLU A 188 13.59 8.74 -0.80
C GLU A 188 14.80 9.09 0.09
N ASN A 189 14.62 10.03 1.02
CA ASN A 189 15.70 10.61 1.82
C ASN A 189 15.68 10.17 3.30
N ILE A 190 14.55 9.65 3.77
CA ILE A 190 14.30 9.25 5.15
C ILE A 190 14.02 7.76 5.14
N THR A 191 15.05 7.00 5.52
CA THR A 191 14.97 5.56 5.69
C THR A 191 14.53 5.20 7.11
N ALA A 192 13.71 4.17 7.25
CA ALA A 192 13.65 3.47 8.53
C ALA A 192 15.01 2.79 8.78
N PRO A 193 15.48 2.66 10.04
CA PRO A 193 16.67 1.85 10.31
C PRO A 193 16.47 0.47 9.70
N THR A 194 17.47 -0.04 8.97
CA THR A 194 17.51 -1.41 8.43
C THR A 194 16.51 -1.76 7.31
N LEU A 195 16.06 -0.79 6.50
CA LEU A 195 15.33 -1.13 5.26
C LEU A 195 16.16 -2.09 4.39
N PRO A 196 15.56 -3.19 3.89
CA PRO A 196 16.29 -4.16 3.07
C PRO A 196 16.43 -3.75 1.60
N TRP A 197 16.15 -2.48 1.31
CA TRP A 197 16.19 -1.90 -0.02
C TRP A 197 16.58 -0.42 0.03
N THR A 198 17.00 0.08 -1.11
CA THR A 198 17.24 1.51 -1.37
C THR A 198 16.27 2.03 -2.43
N VAL A 199 16.01 3.34 -2.43
CA VAL A 199 15.28 4.03 -3.52
C VAL A 199 16.26 4.86 -4.32
N GLY A 200 16.11 4.81 -5.64
CA GLY A 200 16.66 5.78 -6.56
C GLY A 200 15.58 6.29 -7.52
N ARG A 201 15.96 7.28 -8.34
CA ARG A 201 15.17 7.71 -9.49
C ARG A 201 15.86 7.32 -10.79
N VAL A 202 15.07 6.92 -11.78
CA VAL A 202 15.49 6.70 -13.16
C VAL A 202 14.89 7.78 -14.05
N THR A 203 15.58 8.08 -15.16
CA THR A 203 15.06 9.00 -16.18
C THR A 203 13.76 8.41 -16.77
N PRO A 204 12.71 9.23 -16.98
CA PRO A 204 11.46 8.79 -17.61
C PRO A 204 11.66 8.19 -19.00
#